data_AF-S9UAC3-F1
#
_entry.id   AF-S9UAC3-F1
#
_cell.length_a   1.000
_cell.length_b   1.000
_cell.length_c   1.000
_cell.angle_alpha   90.00
_cell.angle_beta   90.00
_cell.angle_gamma   90.00
#
_symmetry.space_group_name_H-M   'P 1'
#
loop_
_entity.id
_entity.type
_entity.pdbx_description
1 polymer ?
#
loop_
_entity_poly.entity_id
_entity_poly.type
_entity_poly.pdbx_seq_one_letter_code
_entity_poly.pdbx_strand_id
1 'polypeptide(L)'
;MTARSILDPVLYEQVHLALLLAAEHMHTESPLNPYLNILPHPAMDDAAVIAQYKDAIDPMLLVEWDDYQREFLAVLRILLRRWGPAAPPVELAYWALRTVFSRMHMLPSHGLAPEDVGSTLNYSALSTVDLANRRTQWRRRIKGTFGALMGNLSAAEEYRLVPTLVPLIDMTPHLPSTNVQVEVGTRPGLGSCVELRALREIEKGERIGMRFNTTQSPAFLLYRFGFIPQ
;
A
#
# COMPACT_ATOMS: atom_id res chain seq x y z
N MET A 1 17.31 -2.68 14.11
CA MET A 1 16.99 -2.03 12.83
C MET A 1 17.19 -3.04 11.71
N THR A 2 16.17 -3.81 11.34
CA THR A 2 16.22 -4.66 10.14
C THR A 2 16.04 -3.75 8.93
N ALA A 3 17.10 -3.58 8.14
CA ALA A 3 17.06 -2.84 6.88
C ALA A 3 15.91 -3.37 6.02
N ARG A 4 14.95 -2.49 5.69
CA ARG A 4 13.92 -2.77 4.68
C ARG A 4 14.61 -2.70 3.32
N SER A 5 15.32 -3.78 2.99
CA SER A 5 15.89 -3.94 1.67
C SER A 5 14.77 -4.09 0.64
N ILE A 6 15.01 -3.68 -0.61
CA ILE A 6 14.13 -3.99 -1.76
C ILE A 6 13.86 -5.51 -1.93
N LEU A 7 14.60 -6.35 -1.21
CA LEU A 7 14.35 -7.78 -1.08
C LEU A 7 13.12 -8.12 -0.22
N ASP A 8 12.51 -7.14 0.46
CA ASP A 8 11.18 -7.29 1.06
C ASP A 8 10.13 -7.52 -0.05
N PRO A 9 9.48 -8.70 -0.10
CA PRO A 9 8.51 -9.01 -1.14
C PRO A 9 7.34 -8.01 -1.22
N VAL A 10 6.98 -7.37 -0.11
CA VAL A 10 5.92 -6.36 -0.10
C VAL A 10 6.41 -5.08 -0.76
N LEU A 11 7.62 -4.63 -0.44
CA LEU A 11 8.21 -3.42 -1.02
C LEU A 11 8.42 -3.58 -2.53
N TYR A 12 8.82 -4.77 -2.98
CA TYR A 12 8.90 -5.10 -4.41
C TYR A 12 7.57 -4.87 -5.12
N GLU A 13 6.46 -5.38 -4.59
CA GLU A 13 5.13 -5.22 -5.19
C GLU A 13 4.66 -3.75 -5.16
N GLN A 14 5.05 -2.97 -4.14
CA GLN A 14 4.75 -1.54 -4.07
C GLN A 14 5.48 -0.75 -5.17
N VAL A 15 6.76 -1.03 -5.36
CA VAL A 15 7.57 -0.43 -6.44
C VAL A 15 7.02 -0.85 -7.80
N HIS A 16 6.62 -2.11 -7.95
CA HIS A 16 6.00 -2.61 -9.17
C HIS A 16 4.69 -1.85 -9.50
N LEU A 17 3.78 -1.73 -8.53
CA LEU A 17 2.54 -0.96 -8.69
C LEU A 17 2.81 0.52 -9.03
N ALA A 18 3.82 1.13 -8.41
CA ALA A 18 4.20 2.51 -8.69
C ALA A 18 4.69 2.69 -10.14
N LEU A 19 5.48 1.76 -10.65
CA LEU A 19 5.95 1.78 -12.04
C LEU A 19 4.81 1.56 -13.04
N LEU A 20 3.85 0.68 -12.73
CA LEU A 20 2.63 0.52 -13.52
C LEU A 20 1.80 1.81 -13.54
N LEU A 21 1.60 2.43 -12.38
CA LEU A 21 0.86 3.68 -12.25
C LEU A 21 1.52 4.82 -13.05
N ALA A 22 2.85 4.93 -12.99
CA ALA A 22 3.59 5.93 -13.74
C ALA A 22 3.49 5.72 -15.26
N ALA A 23 3.57 4.47 -15.72
CA ALA A 23 3.38 4.15 -17.13
C ALA A 23 1.95 4.44 -17.59
N GLU A 24 0.95 4.06 -16.80
CA GLU A 24 -0.46 4.32 -17.11
C GLU A 24 -0.74 5.82 -17.23
N HIS A 25 -0.15 6.64 -16.35
CA HIS A 25 -0.28 8.09 -16.38
C HIS A 25 0.35 8.75 -17.63
N MET A 26 1.27 8.08 -18.33
CA MET A 26 1.78 8.59 -19.61
C MET A 26 0.78 8.41 -20.76
N HIS A 27 -0.25 7.58 -20.58
CA HIS A 27 -1.22 7.25 -21.61
C HIS A 27 -2.55 7.99 -21.36
N THR A 28 -2.78 9.06 -22.11
CA THR A 28 -4.02 9.88 -22.02
C THR A 28 -5.30 9.14 -22.40
N GLU A 29 -5.19 7.97 -23.01
CA GLU A 29 -6.32 7.08 -23.33
C GLU A 29 -6.62 6.05 -22.23
N SER A 30 -5.83 6.04 -21.14
CA SER A 30 -6.05 5.15 -20.02
C SER A 30 -7.48 5.29 -19.45
N PRO A 31 -8.20 4.18 -19.20
CA PRO A 31 -9.47 4.21 -18.49
C PRO A 31 -9.31 4.69 -17.04
N LEU A 32 -8.10 4.71 -16.49
CA LEU A 32 -7.80 5.19 -15.14
C LEU A 32 -7.56 6.70 -15.09
N ASN A 33 -7.48 7.41 -16.22
CA ASN A 33 -7.23 8.86 -16.23
C ASN A 33 -8.17 9.70 -15.35
N PRO A 34 -9.48 9.43 -15.25
CA PRO A 34 -10.34 10.15 -14.32
C PRO A 34 -9.87 10.04 -12.86
N TYR A 35 -9.34 8.88 -12.46
CA TYR A 35 -8.76 8.67 -11.15
C TYR A 35 -7.36 9.31 -11.03
N LEU A 36 -6.51 9.17 -12.04
CA LEU A 36 -5.16 9.74 -12.03
C LEU A 36 -5.17 11.27 -11.92
N ASN A 37 -6.11 11.92 -12.60
CA ASN A 37 -6.23 13.38 -12.63
C ASN A 37 -6.71 14.01 -11.32
N ILE A 38 -7.31 13.23 -10.41
CA ILE A 38 -7.73 13.72 -9.09
C ILE A 38 -6.67 13.49 -8.01
N LEU A 39 -5.61 12.76 -8.31
CA LEU A 39 -4.51 12.54 -7.38
C LEU A 39 -3.69 13.83 -7.20
N PRO A 40 -3.17 14.08 -5.99
CA PRO A 40 -2.36 15.26 -5.72
C PRO A 40 -1.07 15.25 -6.54
N HIS A 41 -0.69 16.41 -7.09
CA HIS A 41 0.59 16.61 -7.76
C HIS A 41 1.28 17.87 -7.20
N PRO A 42 2.43 17.75 -6.50
CA PRO A 42 3.12 16.49 -6.19
C PRO A 42 2.30 15.61 -5.24
N ALA A 43 2.59 14.31 -5.20
CA ALA A 43 1.92 13.38 -4.28
C ALA A 43 2.14 13.79 -2.81
N MET A 44 3.28 14.43 -2.54
CA MET A 44 3.62 15.07 -1.28
C MET A 44 4.52 16.27 -1.51
N ASP A 45 4.28 17.37 -0.80
CA ASP A 45 5.17 18.52 -0.78
C ASP A 45 6.24 18.32 0.30
N ASP A 46 7.35 17.72 -0.10
CA ASP A 46 8.47 17.39 0.76
C ASP A 46 9.03 18.64 1.47
N ALA A 47 9.08 19.80 0.79
CA ALA A 47 9.59 21.04 1.37
C ALA A 47 8.64 21.57 2.47
N ALA A 48 7.33 21.54 2.22
CA ALA A 48 6.34 21.92 3.21
C ALA A 48 6.35 20.99 4.43
N VAL A 49 6.49 19.68 4.22
CA VAL A 49 6.59 18.69 5.30
C VAL A 49 7.84 18.95 6.14
N ILE A 50 9.03 19.10 5.54
CA ILE A 50 10.24 19.42 6.32
C ILE A 50 10.03 20.71 7.11
N ALA A 51 9.52 21.77 6.47
CA ALA A 51 9.35 23.07 7.10
C ALA A 51 8.40 23.01 8.31
N GLN A 52 7.37 22.16 8.24
CA GLN A 52 6.44 21.93 9.33
C GLN A 52 7.07 21.16 10.50
N TYR A 53 7.93 20.18 10.22
CA TYR A 53 8.44 19.26 11.25
C TYR A 53 9.84 19.59 11.77
N LYS A 54 10.63 20.45 11.11
CA LYS A 54 12.02 20.75 11.46
C LYS A 54 12.28 21.12 12.91
N ASP A 55 11.33 21.79 13.57
CA ASP A 55 11.45 22.23 14.96
C ASP A 55 10.63 21.35 15.92
N ALA A 56 9.85 20.41 15.39
CA ALA A 56 8.89 19.61 16.15
C ALA A 56 9.32 18.16 16.38
N ILE A 57 10.30 17.66 15.61
CA ILE A 57 10.80 16.28 15.70
C ILE A 57 12.31 16.24 15.85
N ASP A 58 12.81 15.08 16.30
CA ASP A 58 14.25 14.82 16.35
C ASP A 58 14.87 15.03 14.95
N PRO A 59 15.92 15.86 14.79
CA PRO A 59 16.63 16.04 13.52
C PRO A 59 17.08 14.73 12.87
N MET A 60 17.36 13.69 13.64
CA MET A 60 17.71 12.37 13.10
C MET A 60 16.57 11.75 12.29
N LEU A 61 15.31 12.02 12.61
CA LEU A 61 14.17 11.55 11.82
C LEU A 61 14.11 12.21 10.44
N LEU A 62 14.55 13.46 10.33
CA LEU A 62 14.67 14.15 9.03
C LEU A 62 15.83 13.61 8.19
N VAL A 63 16.94 13.24 8.84
CA VAL A 63 18.07 12.58 8.15
C VAL A 63 17.63 11.21 7.62
N GLU A 64 16.97 10.39 8.44
CA GLU A 64 16.43 9.09 8.00
C GLU A 64 15.42 9.25 6.84
N TRP A 65 14.64 10.31 6.86
CA TRP A 65 13.70 10.64 5.78
C TRP A 65 14.41 11.00 4.46
N ASP A 66 15.47 11.83 4.51
CA ASP A 66 16.33 12.14 3.35
C ASP A 66 17.01 10.86 2.81
N ASP A 67 17.47 9.98 3.70
CA ASP A 67 18.05 8.70 3.32
C ASP A 67 17.05 7.83 2.54
N TYR A 68 15.79 7.72 3.00
CA TYR A 68 14.74 7.02 2.26
C TYR A 68 14.51 7.64 0.88
N GLN A 69 14.42 8.96 0.79
CA GLN A 69 14.23 9.64 -0.50
C GLN A 69 15.37 9.33 -1.47
N ARG A 70 16.62 9.41 -1.01
CA ARG A 70 17.81 9.11 -1.83
C ARG A 70 17.83 7.65 -2.28
N GLU A 71 17.55 6.72 -1.38
CA GLU A 71 17.52 5.28 -1.67
C GLU A 71 16.47 4.96 -2.74
N PHE A 72 15.23 5.42 -2.56
CA PHE A 72 14.16 5.13 -3.53
C PHE A 72 14.41 5.80 -4.88
N LEU A 73 14.94 7.02 -4.92
CA LEU A 73 15.33 7.66 -6.18
C LEU A 73 16.46 6.89 -6.89
N ALA A 74 17.45 6.37 -6.15
CA ALA A 74 18.50 5.56 -6.73
C ALA A 74 17.94 4.26 -7.33
N VAL A 75 17.05 3.57 -6.61
CA VAL A 75 16.34 2.37 -7.10
C VAL A 75 15.56 2.68 -8.37
N LEU A 76 14.72 3.73 -8.38
CA LEU A 76 13.92 4.10 -9.54
C LEU A 76 14.81 4.41 -10.75
N ARG A 77 15.90 5.17 -10.58
CA ARG A 77 16.85 5.46 -11.67
C ARG A 77 17.43 4.18 -12.28
N ILE A 78 17.78 3.19 -11.46
CA ILE A 78 18.29 1.90 -11.95
C ILE A 78 17.22 1.16 -12.75
N LEU A 79 15.99 1.10 -12.24
CA LEU A 79 14.88 0.40 -12.89
C LEU A 79 14.48 1.07 -14.21
N LEU A 80 14.32 2.39 -14.23
CA LEU A 80 13.97 3.16 -15.42
C LEU A 80 15.06 3.07 -16.49
N ARG A 81 16.34 3.09 -16.10
CA ARG A 81 17.45 2.88 -17.04
C ARG A 81 17.41 1.50 -17.69
N ARG A 82 17.02 0.47 -16.94
CA ARG A 82 16.87 -0.90 -17.47
C ARG A 82 15.62 -1.05 -18.35
N TRP A 83 14.56 -0.30 -18.07
CA TRP A 83 13.35 -0.27 -18.91
C TRP A 83 13.64 0.39 -20.26
N GLY A 84 14.47 1.43 -20.29
CA GLY A 84 14.96 2.03 -21.53
C GLY A 84 14.09 3.19 -22.03
N PRO A 85 14.03 3.47 -23.35
CA PRO A 85 13.44 4.71 -23.87
C PRO A 85 11.94 4.90 -23.61
N ALA A 86 11.21 3.81 -23.36
CA ALA A 86 9.78 3.86 -23.04
C ALA A 86 9.49 4.08 -21.54
N ALA A 87 10.53 4.21 -20.71
CA ALA A 87 10.38 4.39 -19.28
C ALA A 87 9.75 5.75 -18.94
N PRO A 88 8.92 5.83 -17.87
CA PRO A 88 8.45 7.10 -17.35
C PRO A 88 9.59 8.04 -16.91
N PRO A 89 9.38 9.38 -16.99
CA PRO A 89 10.26 10.34 -16.32
C PRO A 89 10.44 9.99 -14.84
N VAL A 90 11.63 10.21 -14.29
CA VAL A 90 11.93 9.83 -12.91
C VAL A 90 11.05 10.58 -11.91
N GLU A 91 10.68 11.81 -12.22
CA GLU A 91 9.77 12.64 -11.45
C GLU A 91 8.37 12.03 -11.39
N LEU A 92 7.87 11.51 -12.51
CA LEU A 92 6.57 10.82 -12.59
C LEU A 92 6.60 9.48 -11.85
N ALA A 93 7.69 8.71 -12.00
CA ALA A 93 7.87 7.47 -11.28
C ALA A 93 7.96 7.70 -9.75
N TYR A 94 8.62 8.78 -9.33
CA TYR A 94 8.73 9.16 -7.93
C TYR A 94 7.39 9.64 -7.36
N TRP A 95 6.63 10.45 -8.13
CA TRP A 95 5.25 10.82 -7.81
C TRP A 95 4.40 9.56 -7.58
N ALA A 96 4.45 8.61 -8.51
CA ALA A 96 3.67 7.38 -8.43
C ALA A 96 4.05 6.53 -7.21
N LEU A 97 5.34 6.46 -6.88
CA LEU A 97 5.82 5.77 -5.68
C LEU A 97 5.26 6.39 -4.40
N ARG A 98 5.30 7.72 -4.29
CA ARG A 98 4.75 8.44 -3.12
C ARG A 98 3.23 8.31 -3.05
N THR A 99 2.54 8.25 -4.18
CA THR A 99 1.10 7.92 -4.25
C THR A 99 0.81 6.52 -3.72
N VAL A 100 1.54 5.50 -4.18
CA VAL A 100 1.35 4.11 -3.70
C VAL A 100 1.60 4.02 -2.19
N PHE A 101 2.71 4.60 -1.71
CA PHE A 101 3.02 4.58 -0.28
C PHE A 101 1.93 5.23 0.58
N SER A 102 1.43 6.38 0.16
CA SER A 102 0.43 7.12 0.96
C SER A 102 -0.98 6.54 0.89
N ARG A 103 -1.35 5.80 -0.17
CA ARG A 103 -2.76 5.49 -0.49
C ARG A 103 -3.10 4.00 -0.65
N MET A 104 -2.11 3.13 -0.78
CA MET A 104 -2.37 1.72 -1.06
C MET A 104 -3.08 0.99 0.09
N HIS A 105 -3.99 0.09 -0.26
CA HIS A 105 -4.50 -0.94 0.62
C HIS A 105 -3.80 -2.27 0.34
N MET A 106 -3.63 -3.10 1.37
CA MET A 106 -3.19 -4.48 1.19
C MET A 106 -4.41 -5.37 1.06
N LEU A 107 -4.72 -5.83 -0.15
CA LEU A 107 -5.93 -6.60 -0.45
C LEU A 107 -5.58 -8.00 -0.95
N PRO A 108 -6.49 -9.00 -0.83
CA PRO A 108 -6.28 -10.33 -1.38
C PRO A 108 -6.07 -10.24 -2.89
N SER A 109 -5.07 -10.97 -3.41
CA SER A 109 -4.77 -11.02 -4.85
C SER A 109 -5.90 -11.64 -5.67
N HIS A 110 -6.75 -12.46 -5.05
CA HIS A 110 -7.98 -13.00 -5.60
C HIS A 110 -8.94 -13.40 -4.49
N GLY A 111 -10.22 -13.47 -4.83
CA GLY A 111 -11.26 -13.97 -3.94
C GLY A 111 -11.45 -13.13 -2.67
N LEU A 112 -11.95 -13.77 -1.63
CA LEU A 112 -12.17 -13.19 -0.31
C LEU A 112 -11.01 -13.51 0.63
N ALA A 113 -10.85 -12.70 1.67
CA ALA A 113 -9.98 -13.07 2.77
C ALA A 113 -10.54 -14.31 3.51
N PRO A 114 -9.70 -15.28 3.91
CA PRO A 114 -10.11 -16.40 4.75
C PRO A 114 -10.78 -15.92 6.04
N GLU A 115 -11.85 -16.60 6.47
CA GLU A 115 -12.63 -16.24 7.66
C GLU A 115 -11.78 -16.14 8.94
N ASP A 116 -10.65 -16.86 9.00
CA ASP A 116 -9.71 -16.89 10.12
C ASP A 116 -8.71 -15.72 10.17
N VAL A 117 -8.67 -14.88 9.13
CA VAL A 117 -7.79 -13.69 9.06
C VAL A 117 -8.53 -12.42 9.52
N GLY A 118 -9.86 -12.47 9.61
CA GLY A 118 -10.70 -11.29 9.83
C GLY A 118 -10.78 -10.43 8.56
N SER A 119 -11.97 -9.97 8.19
CA SER A 119 -12.18 -9.07 7.04
C SER A 119 -11.58 -7.67 7.24
N THR A 120 -11.00 -7.40 8.41
CA THR A 120 -10.39 -6.14 8.79
C THR A 120 -9.01 -5.99 8.13
N LEU A 121 -9.02 -5.68 6.84
CA LEU A 121 -7.85 -5.31 6.04
C LEU A 121 -7.41 -3.88 6.39
N ASN A 122 -7.19 -3.64 7.69
CA ASN A 122 -6.63 -2.39 8.18
C ASN A 122 -5.16 -2.30 7.75
N TYR A 123 -4.67 -1.08 7.55
CA TYR A 123 -3.27 -0.75 7.26
C TYR A 123 -2.26 -1.37 8.25
N SER A 124 -2.70 -1.94 9.38
CA SER A 124 -1.94 -2.86 10.26
C SER A 124 -1.40 -4.10 9.52
N ALA A 125 -1.68 -4.24 8.23
CA ALA A 125 -1.41 -5.44 7.48
C ALA A 125 0.07 -5.74 7.17
N LEU A 126 1.07 -4.91 7.51
CA LEU A 126 2.46 -5.39 7.38
C LEU A 126 2.75 -6.55 8.35
N SER A 127 2.25 -6.47 9.60
CA SER A 127 2.36 -7.59 10.55
C SER A 127 1.42 -8.75 10.22
N THR A 128 0.26 -8.48 9.60
CA THR A 128 -0.63 -9.57 9.14
C THR A 128 -0.13 -10.22 7.85
N VAL A 129 0.59 -9.50 6.98
CA VAL A 129 1.32 -10.04 5.83
C VAL A 129 2.43 -10.97 6.30
N ASP A 130 3.21 -10.58 7.33
CA ASP A 130 4.22 -11.46 7.92
C ASP A 130 3.61 -12.73 8.54
N LEU A 131 2.49 -12.58 9.25
CA LEU A 131 1.76 -13.73 9.81
C LEU A 131 1.12 -14.60 8.73
N ALA A 132 0.53 -14.01 7.70
CA ALA A 132 -0.08 -14.70 6.56
C ALA A 132 0.99 -15.43 5.75
N ASN A 133 2.13 -14.80 5.47
CA ASN A 133 3.29 -15.39 4.80
C ASN A 133 3.92 -16.50 5.63
N ARG A 134 4.08 -16.32 6.96
CA ARG A 134 4.60 -17.38 7.85
C ARG A 134 3.64 -18.58 7.90
N ARG A 135 2.33 -18.35 8.00
CA ARG A 135 1.31 -19.40 8.01
C ARG A 135 1.25 -20.15 6.67
N THR A 136 1.30 -19.43 5.55
CA THR A 136 1.34 -20.05 4.21
C THR A 136 2.65 -20.79 3.97
N GLN A 137 3.81 -20.30 4.43
CA GLN A 137 5.08 -21.02 4.33
C GLN A 137 5.11 -22.30 5.18
N TRP A 138 4.61 -22.25 6.41
CA TRP A 138 4.52 -23.44 7.28
C TRP A 138 3.54 -24.47 6.69
N ARG A 139 2.38 -24.02 6.21
CA ARG A 139 1.42 -24.87 5.47
C ARG A 139 2.01 -25.42 4.17
N ARG A 140 2.79 -24.64 3.40
CA ARG A 140 3.50 -25.11 2.19
C ARG A 140 4.52 -26.19 2.53
N ARG A 141 5.27 -26.07 3.64
CA ARG A 141 6.24 -27.09 4.08
C ARG A 141 5.59 -28.39 4.54
N ILE A 142 4.46 -28.31 5.26
CA ILE A 142 3.71 -29.50 5.71
C ILE A 142 2.93 -30.13 4.55
N LYS A 143 2.38 -29.32 3.63
CA LYS A 143 1.67 -29.82 2.45
C LYS A 143 2.61 -30.33 1.35
N GLY A 144 3.85 -29.84 1.25
CA GLY A 144 4.84 -30.37 0.33
C GLY A 144 5.26 -31.82 0.68
N THR A 145 5.22 -32.19 1.96
CA THR A 145 5.48 -33.56 2.42
C THR A 145 4.26 -34.48 2.34
N PHE A 146 3.03 -33.96 2.43
CA PHE A 146 1.78 -34.75 2.33
C PHE A 146 1.12 -34.75 0.94
N GLY A 147 1.41 -33.75 0.10
CA GLY A 147 0.82 -33.53 -1.23
C GLY A 147 1.36 -34.45 -2.32
N ALA A 148 2.39 -35.24 -2.03
CA ALA A 148 2.81 -36.35 -2.88
C ALA A 148 1.80 -37.53 -2.88
N LEU A 149 0.80 -37.54 -1.99
CA LEU A 149 -0.06 -38.71 -1.76
C LEU A 149 -1.57 -38.48 -1.94
N MET A 150 -2.06 -37.24 -2.03
CA MET A 150 -3.46 -36.98 -2.39
C MET A 150 -3.60 -35.73 -3.24
N GLY A 151 -4.10 -35.94 -4.47
CA GLY A 151 -4.46 -34.87 -5.39
C GLY A 151 -5.68 -34.09 -4.91
N ASN A 152 -5.44 -32.89 -4.38
CA ASN A 152 -6.22 -31.68 -4.69
C ASN A 152 -5.60 -30.49 -3.94
N LEU A 153 -4.91 -29.63 -4.70
CA LEU A 153 -3.99 -28.60 -4.18
C LEU A 153 -4.58 -27.17 -4.11
N SER A 154 -5.70 -26.85 -4.77
CA SER A 154 -5.95 -25.45 -5.13
C SER A 154 -6.47 -24.51 -4.02
N ALA A 155 -7.21 -24.99 -3.03
CA ALA A 155 -7.99 -24.07 -2.16
C ALA A 155 -7.19 -23.32 -1.08
N ALA A 156 -5.92 -23.66 -0.85
CA ALA A 156 -5.11 -23.06 0.24
C ALA A 156 -3.78 -22.47 -0.25
N GLU A 157 -3.49 -22.54 -1.55
CA GLU A 157 -2.26 -22.02 -2.15
C GLU A 157 -2.32 -20.50 -2.41
N GLU A 158 -3.48 -19.89 -2.19
CA GLU A 158 -3.89 -18.78 -3.00
C GLU A 158 -3.98 -17.45 -2.21
N TYR A 159 -4.25 -17.46 -0.89
CA TYR A 159 -4.32 -16.20 -0.13
C TYR A 159 -2.97 -15.46 -0.01
N ARG A 160 -2.81 -14.41 -0.82
CA ARG A 160 -1.68 -13.46 -0.82
C ARG A 160 -2.23 -12.05 -0.81
N LEU A 161 -1.69 -11.18 0.04
CA LEU A 161 -2.02 -9.76 0.00
C LEU A 161 -1.11 -9.04 -1.00
N VAL A 162 -1.70 -8.17 -1.81
CA VAL A 162 -1.01 -7.30 -2.78
C VAL A 162 -1.36 -5.84 -2.50
N PRO A 163 -0.42 -4.90 -2.72
CA PRO A 163 -0.74 -3.49 -2.67
C PRO A 163 -1.72 -3.15 -3.80
N THR A 164 -2.74 -2.35 -3.50
CA THR A 164 -3.80 -1.99 -4.44
C THR A 164 -4.24 -0.57 -4.16
N LEU A 165 -4.34 0.24 -5.22
CA LEU A 165 -5.01 1.53 -5.18
C LEU A 165 -6.50 1.31 -5.46
N VAL A 166 -7.35 1.93 -4.67
CA VAL A 166 -8.79 1.73 -4.75
C VAL A 166 -9.44 3.10 -4.95
N PRO A 167 -9.72 3.49 -6.20
CA PRO A 167 -10.26 4.80 -6.51
C PRO A 167 -11.44 5.16 -5.62
N LEU A 168 -11.49 6.42 -5.17
CA LEU A 168 -12.43 6.98 -4.18
C LEU A 168 -12.23 6.46 -2.75
N ILE A 169 -12.03 5.16 -2.53
CA ILE A 169 -11.82 4.60 -1.17
C ILE A 169 -10.49 5.06 -0.59
N ASP A 170 -9.44 5.10 -1.41
CA ASP A 170 -8.12 5.57 -1.02
C ASP A 170 -8.01 7.10 -0.83
N MET A 171 -9.11 7.83 -1.02
CA MET A 171 -9.28 9.24 -0.66
C MET A 171 -9.77 9.42 0.78
N THR A 172 -10.07 8.33 1.47
CA THR A 172 -10.50 8.36 2.87
C THR A 172 -9.35 8.87 3.76
N PRO A 173 -9.54 9.99 4.49
CA PRO A 173 -8.47 10.59 5.26
C PRO A 173 -8.16 9.81 6.53
N HIS A 174 -7.02 10.13 7.12
CA HIS A 174 -6.69 9.69 8.46
C HIS A 174 -7.59 10.35 9.52
N LEU A 175 -8.09 9.55 10.47
CA LEU A 175 -8.66 10.02 11.74
C LEU A 175 -8.01 9.32 12.94
N PRO A 176 -7.93 9.98 14.11
CA PRO A 176 -7.43 9.36 15.34
C PRO A 176 -8.27 8.14 15.76
N SER A 177 -9.59 8.19 15.56
CA SER A 177 -10.50 7.07 15.73
C SER A 177 -11.13 6.71 14.40
N THR A 178 -11.04 5.44 14.02
CA THR A 178 -11.62 4.92 12.79
C THR A 178 -13.15 4.83 12.94
N ASN A 179 -13.90 5.29 11.94
CA ASN A 179 -15.36 5.12 11.87
C ASN A 179 -15.80 4.35 10.61
N VAL A 180 -14.86 4.10 9.69
CA VAL A 180 -15.02 3.21 8.55
C VAL A 180 -13.86 2.22 8.45
N GLN A 181 -14.07 1.15 7.70
CA GLN A 181 -13.02 0.19 7.34
C GLN A 181 -13.17 -0.30 5.91
N VAL A 182 -12.07 -0.78 5.34
CA VAL A 182 -12.05 -1.36 4.00
C VAL A 182 -12.15 -2.88 4.10
N GLU A 183 -13.14 -3.43 3.41
CA GLU A 183 -13.37 -4.87 3.33
C GLU A 183 -13.41 -5.30 1.86
N VAL A 184 -13.14 -6.59 1.63
CA VAL A 184 -13.45 -7.23 0.34
C VAL A 184 -14.67 -8.10 0.56
N GLY A 185 -15.71 -7.84 -0.23
CA GLY A 185 -16.98 -8.55 -0.19
C GLY A 185 -17.36 -9.06 -1.57
N THR A 186 -18.44 -9.83 -1.64
CA THR A 186 -19.08 -10.23 -2.90
C THR A 186 -20.40 -9.54 -3.07
N ARG A 187 -20.64 -8.96 -4.25
CA ARG A 187 -21.93 -8.36 -4.62
C ARG A 187 -22.64 -9.20 -5.68
N PRO A 188 -23.94 -9.50 -5.51
CA PRO A 188 -24.72 -10.15 -6.55
C PRO A 188 -24.61 -9.41 -7.88
N GLY A 189 -24.21 -10.12 -8.95
CA GLY A 189 -24.04 -9.56 -10.29
C GLY A 189 -22.73 -8.80 -10.57
N LEU A 190 -21.91 -8.51 -9.54
CA LEU A 190 -20.64 -7.77 -9.70
C LEU A 190 -19.40 -8.60 -9.31
N GLY A 191 -19.59 -9.71 -8.57
CA GLY A 191 -18.48 -10.53 -8.11
C GLY A 191 -17.77 -9.93 -6.89
N SER A 192 -16.45 -10.13 -6.79
CA SER A 192 -15.63 -9.61 -5.69
C SER A 192 -15.42 -8.10 -5.84
N CYS A 193 -15.66 -7.33 -4.78
CA CYS A 193 -15.50 -5.88 -4.77
C CYS A 193 -14.95 -5.37 -3.44
N VAL A 194 -14.28 -4.22 -3.49
CA VAL A 194 -13.84 -3.50 -2.29
C VAL A 194 -14.96 -2.61 -1.78
N GLU A 195 -15.22 -2.66 -0.49
CA GLU A 195 -16.28 -1.90 0.18
C GLU A 195 -15.71 -1.05 1.31
N LEU A 196 -16.16 0.20 1.40
CA LEU A 196 -15.96 1.04 2.58
C LEU A 196 -17.17 0.87 3.50
N ARG A 197 -16.98 0.22 4.65
CA ARG A 197 -18.05 -0.09 5.60
C ARG A 197 -17.97 0.80 6.83
N ALA A 198 -19.11 1.33 7.24
CA ALA A 198 -19.24 2.04 8.50
C ALA A 198 -19.13 1.06 9.67
N LEU A 199 -18.34 1.43 10.67
CA LEU A 199 -18.15 0.66 11.92
C LEU A 199 -19.19 0.98 12.98
N ARG A 200 -19.84 2.14 12.82
CA ARG A 200 -20.92 2.64 13.67
C ARG A 200 -21.79 3.58 12.85
N GLU A 201 -22.89 4.03 13.44
CA GLU A 201 -23.64 5.16 12.91
C GLU A 201 -22.73 6.40 12.78
N ILE A 202 -22.79 7.08 11.64
CA ILE A 202 -22.01 8.28 11.31
C ILE A 202 -23.00 9.42 11.12
N GLU A 203 -22.87 10.47 11.94
CA GLU A 203 -23.82 11.58 11.92
C GLU A 203 -23.62 12.50 10.70
N LYS A 204 -24.67 13.23 10.32
CA LYS A 204 -24.57 14.21 9.23
C LYS A 204 -23.53 15.29 9.58
N GLY A 205 -22.53 15.44 8.72
CA GLY A 205 -21.45 16.40 8.90
C GLY A 205 -20.25 15.85 9.68
N GLU A 206 -20.35 14.62 10.20
CA GLU A 206 -19.21 13.92 10.76
C GLU A 206 -18.22 13.54 9.64
N ARG A 207 -16.92 13.66 9.93
CA ARG A 207 -15.87 13.26 8.97
C ARG A 207 -15.79 11.74 8.89
N ILE A 208 -15.80 11.21 7.68
CA ILE A 208 -15.52 9.79 7.40
C ILE A 208 -14.01 9.61 7.31
N GLY A 209 -13.46 8.62 8.02
CA GLY A 209 -12.02 8.38 7.99
C GLY A 209 -11.56 7.13 8.72
N MET A 210 -10.33 6.74 8.43
CA MET A 210 -9.72 5.53 8.96
C MET A 210 -8.43 5.84 9.72
N ARG A 211 -8.11 5.03 10.73
CA ARG A 211 -6.83 5.19 11.43
C ARG A 211 -5.71 4.60 10.57
N PHE A 212 -4.76 5.44 10.15
CA PHE A 212 -3.60 4.98 9.38
C PHE A 212 -2.64 4.24 10.29
N ASN A 213 -1.86 3.32 9.71
CA ASN A 213 -0.96 2.49 10.47
C ASN A 213 0.19 3.29 11.09
N THR A 214 0.45 3.03 12.38
CA THR A 214 1.51 3.64 13.19
C THR A 214 2.62 2.66 13.58
N THR A 215 2.63 1.42 13.05
CA THR A 215 3.61 0.37 13.42
C THR A 215 5.00 0.56 12.81
N GLN A 216 5.18 1.55 11.93
CA GLN A 216 6.45 1.84 11.29
C GLN A 216 7.20 2.95 12.04
N SER A 217 8.50 3.13 11.78
CA SER A 217 9.26 4.23 12.37
C SER A 217 8.65 5.59 12.01
N PRO A 218 8.69 6.59 12.90
CA PRO A 218 8.17 7.93 12.63
C PRO A 218 8.75 8.55 11.35
N ALA A 219 10.05 8.37 11.08
CA ALA A 219 10.69 8.85 9.85
C ALA A 219 10.06 8.23 8.59
N PHE A 220 9.79 6.93 8.62
CA PHE A 220 9.12 6.28 7.49
C PHE A 220 7.64 6.66 7.40
N LEU A 221 6.95 6.90 8.51
CA LEU A 221 5.57 7.38 8.50
C LEU A 221 5.49 8.79 7.90
N LEU A 222 6.43 9.68 8.23
CA LEU A 222 6.57 10.98 7.58
C LEU A 222 6.86 10.84 6.09
N TYR A 223 7.81 9.96 5.72
CA TYR A 223 8.11 9.68 4.31
C TYR A 223 6.89 9.17 3.54
N ARG A 224 6.12 8.27 4.18
CA ARG A 224 4.98 7.58 3.61
C ARG A 224 3.74 8.46 3.48
N PHE A 225 3.39 9.19 4.54
CA PHE A 225 2.11 9.92 4.64
C PHE A 225 2.25 11.43 4.67
N GLY A 226 3.45 11.98 4.94
CA GLY A 226 3.68 13.42 5.10
C GLY A 226 3.29 13.94 6.47
N PHE A 227 2.87 13.05 7.37
CA PHE A 227 2.57 13.33 8.76
C PHE A 227 2.77 12.05 9.59
N ILE A 228 2.85 12.21 10.92
CA ILE A 228 2.84 11.08 11.85
C ILE A 228 1.40 10.88 12.32
N PRO A 229 0.73 9.77 11.97
CA PRO A 229 -0.63 9.49 12.46
C PRO A 229 -0.62 9.35 13.99
N GLN A 230 -1.56 10.01 14.69
CA GLN A 230 -1.70 10.01 16.16
C GLN A 230 -2.95 9.25 16.62
#